data_AF-Q4D097-F1
#
_entry.id   AF-Q4D097-F1
#
_cell.length_a   1.000
_cell.length_b   1.000
_cell.length_c   1.000
_cell.angle_alpha   90.00
_cell.angle_beta   90.00
_cell.angle_gamma   90.00
#
_symmetry.space_group_name_H-M   'P 1'
#
loop_
_entity.id
_entity.type
_entity.pdbx_description
1 polymer ?
#
loop_
_entity_poly.entity_id
_entity_poly.type
_entity_poly.pdbx_seq_one_letter_code
_entity_poly.pdbx_strand_id
1 'polypeptide(L)'
;MWVKKMEMVRRRGAVIADLCLFCLDGPDCGTAFEMAHAAALGKRELTFTFDWRSMREKYGGACDASVMSVEDFGLSFSLMLRDGAEAFDSFDAALHYFLRHSSEWRGCDYGGCVRS
;
A
#
# COMPACT_ATOMS: atom_id res chain seq x y z
N MET A 1 10.07 17.08 -4.13
CA MET A 1 9.55 16.16 -3.09
C MET A 1 9.43 14.73 -3.63
N TRP A 2 8.75 14.51 -4.76
CA TRP A 2 8.53 13.20 -5.37
C TRP A 2 9.79 12.35 -5.63
N VAL A 3 10.86 12.97 -6.16
CA VAL A 3 12.14 12.28 -6.43
C VAL A 3 12.67 11.59 -5.17
N LYS A 4 12.63 12.27 -4.01
CA LYS A 4 13.08 11.71 -2.73
C LYS A 4 12.22 10.51 -2.30
N LYS A 5 10.90 10.57 -2.50
CA LYS A 5 9.98 9.45 -2.21
C LYS A 5 10.27 8.24 -3.08
N MET A 6 10.45 8.43 -4.39
CA MET A 6 10.79 7.35 -5.32
C MET A 6 12.15 6.71 -5.00
N GLU A 7 13.15 7.51 -4.65
CA GLU A 7 14.45 7.01 -4.21
C GLU A 7 14.36 6.20 -2.91
N MET A 8 13.52 6.63 -1.95
CA MET A 8 13.26 5.86 -0.74
C MET A 8 12.65 4.50 -1.06
N VAL A 9 11.64 4.43 -1.93
CA VAL A 9 11.03 3.15 -2.35
C VAL A 9 12.06 2.24 -3.03
N ARG A 10 12.92 2.79 -3.90
CA ARG A 10 13.99 2.03 -4.56
C ARG A 10 14.96 1.38 -3.58
N ARG A 11 15.35 2.11 -2.52
CA ARG A 11 16.34 1.67 -1.52
C ARG A 11 15.78 0.70 -0.47
N ARG A 12 14.46 0.61 -0.31
CA ARG A 12 13.82 -0.23 0.71
C ARG A 12 13.59 -1.66 0.22
N GLY A 13 13.47 -2.60 1.16
CA GLY A 13 13.11 -4.00 0.89
C GLY A 13 11.61 -4.23 0.74
N ALA A 14 10.79 -3.40 1.40
CA ALA A 14 9.34 -3.50 1.39
C ALA A 14 8.67 -2.14 1.59
N VAL A 15 7.39 -2.07 1.26
CA VAL A 15 6.48 -0.96 1.55
C VAL A 15 5.32 -1.49 2.37
N ILE A 16 5.01 -0.83 3.50
CA ILE A 16 3.78 -1.03 4.26
C ILE A 16 2.93 0.21 4.01
N ALA A 17 1.82 0.04 3.30
CA ALA A 17 0.94 1.11 2.85
C ALA A 17 -0.33 1.18 3.71
N ASP A 18 -0.64 2.40 4.16
CA ASP A 18 -1.90 2.73 4.82
C ASP A 18 -2.97 2.99 3.74
N LEU A 19 -3.97 2.11 3.66
CA LEU A 19 -5.11 2.23 2.76
C LEU A 19 -6.41 2.59 3.50
N CYS A 20 -6.29 3.28 4.64
CA CYS A 20 -7.44 3.90 5.28
C CYS A 20 -8.06 5.00 4.38
N LEU A 21 -9.32 5.31 4.63
CA LEU A 21 -10.04 6.34 3.88
C LEU A 21 -9.35 7.69 4.06
N PHE A 22 -8.93 8.27 2.93
CA PHE A 22 -8.42 9.63 2.81
C PHE A 22 -9.48 10.49 2.13
N CYS A 23 -9.84 11.61 2.75
CA CYS A 23 -10.85 12.54 2.22
C CYS A 23 -12.21 11.90 1.85
N LEU A 24 -12.59 10.81 2.52
CA LEU A 24 -13.88 10.10 2.39
C LEU A 24 -14.12 9.33 1.08
N ASP A 25 -13.24 9.41 0.08
CA ASP A 25 -13.50 8.84 -1.25
C ASP A 25 -12.64 7.60 -1.60
N GLY A 26 -11.60 7.31 -0.81
CA GLY A 26 -10.73 6.16 -1.05
C GLY A 26 -9.36 6.33 -0.39
N PRO A 27 -8.41 5.41 -0.64
CA PRO A 27 -7.03 5.58 -0.18
C PRO A 27 -6.33 6.78 -0.85
N ASP A 28 -5.31 7.35 -0.19
CA ASP A 28 -4.54 8.47 -0.72
C ASP A 28 -3.90 8.13 -2.08
N CYS A 29 -4.04 9.01 -3.06
CA CYS A 29 -3.52 8.78 -4.41
C CYS A 29 -1.97 8.80 -4.44
N GLY A 30 -1.32 9.49 -3.50
CA GLY A 30 0.11 9.43 -3.30
C GLY A 30 0.57 8.07 -2.80
N THR A 31 -0.13 7.48 -1.83
CA THR A 31 0.11 6.10 -1.38
C THR A 31 -0.11 5.10 -2.51
N ALA A 32 -1.19 5.25 -3.29
CA ALA A 32 -1.45 4.40 -4.46
C ALA A 32 -0.31 4.45 -5.49
N PHE A 33 0.24 5.65 -5.74
CA PHE A 33 1.41 5.81 -6.61
C PHE A 33 2.66 5.13 -6.04
N GLU A 34 2.91 5.28 -4.74
CA GLU A 34 4.08 4.67 -4.07
C GLU A 34 4.01 3.14 -4.10
N MET A 35 2.81 2.56 -3.94
CA MET A 35 2.55 1.14 -4.14
C MET A 35 2.83 0.73 -5.58
N ALA A 36 2.17 1.34 -6.57
CA ALA A 36 2.39 0.99 -7.98
C ALA A 36 3.88 1.06 -8.38
N HIS A 37 4.63 2.02 -7.84
CA HIS A 37 6.07 2.11 -8.04
C HIS A 37 6.86 0.99 -7.32
N ALA A 38 6.44 0.56 -6.12
CA ALA A 38 6.99 -0.59 -5.42
C ALA A 38 6.71 -1.91 -6.15
N ALA A 39 5.46 -2.10 -6.60
CA ALA A 39 5.02 -3.23 -7.44
C ALA A 39 5.88 -3.35 -8.70
N ALA A 40 6.05 -2.24 -9.44
CA ALA A 40 6.87 -2.19 -10.65
C ALA A 40 8.35 -2.53 -10.42
N LEU A 41 8.85 -2.35 -9.19
CA LEU A 41 10.21 -2.68 -8.79
C LEU A 41 10.34 -4.08 -8.17
N GLY A 42 9.26 -4.86 -8.12
CA GLY A 42 9.23 -6.19 -7.49
C GLY A 42 9.47 -6.15 -5.98
N LYS A 43 9.14 -5.03 -5.33
CA LYS A 43 9.25 -4.90 -3.88
C LYS A 43 8.09 -5.61 -3.21
N ARG A 44 8.30 -6.06 -1.97
CA ARG A 44 7.20 -6.60 -1.16
C ARG A 44 6.27 -5.48 -0.75
N GLU A 45 4.99 -5.66 -1.04
CA GLU A 45 3.93 -4.73 -0.67
C GLU A 45 3.07 -5.36 0.42
N LEU A 46 2.78 -4.57 1.45
CA LEU A 46 1.88 -4.93 2.54
C LEU A 46 0.91 -3.78 2.72
N THR A 47 -0.36 -4.09 2.93
CA THR A 47 -1.40 -3.07 3.05
C THR A 47 -2.19 -3.29 4.32
N PHE A 48 -2.59 -2.20 4.98
CA PHE A 48 -3.54 -2.29 6.08
C PHE A 48 -4.65 -1.26 5.91
N THR A 49 -5.83 -1.56 6.44
CA THR A 49 -6.94 -0.61 6.54
C THR A 49 -7.79 -0.95 7.75
N PHE A 50 -8.43 0.07 8.33
CA PHE A 50 -9.39 -0.13 9.42
C PHE A 50 -10.77 -0.59 8.95
N ASP A 51 -11.05 -0.52 7.64
CA ASP A 51 -12.34 -0.90 7.06
C ASP A 51 -12.18 -1.83 5.85
N TRP A 52 -12.33 -3.13 6.09
CA TRP A 52 -12.25 -4.18 5.08
C TRP A 52 -13.58 -4.48 4.38
N ARG A 53 -14.66 -3.73 4.65
CA ARG A 53 -15.89 -3.86 3.86
C ARG A 53 -15.58 -3.65 2.38
N SER A 54 -16.26 -4.38 1.51
CA SER A 54 -16.15 -4.21 0.07
C SER A 54 -16.50 -2.77 -0.34
N MET A 55 -16.03 -2.33 -1.49
CA MET A 55 -16.37 -1.00 -2.01
C MET A 55 -17.90 -0.84 -2.12
N ARG A 56 -18.64 -1.87 -2.54
CA ARG A 56 -20.11 -1.82 -2.57
C ARG A 56 -20.77 -1.67 -1.21
N GLU A 57 -20.23 -2.31 -0.18
CA GLU A 57 -20.70 -2.12 1.20
C GLU A 57 -20.38 -0.72 1.73
N LYS A 58 -19.23 -0.15 1.34
CA LYS A 58 -18.83 1.22 1.72
C LYS A 58 -19.69 2.29 1.06
N TYR A 59 -19.92 2.16 -0.24
CA TYR A 59 -20.73 3.09 -1.03
C TYR A 59 -22.24 2.85 -0.91
N GLY A 60 -22.65 1.64 -0.51
CA GLY A 60 -24.07 1.27 -0.35
C GLY A 60 -24.78 0.91 -1.67
N GLY A 61 -24.06 0.73 -2.77
CA GLY A 61 -24.66 0.46 -4.07
C GLY A 61 -23.65 0.20 -5.20
N ALA A 62 -24.18 0.03 -6.40
CA ALA A 62 -23.37 -0.17 -7.62
C ALA A 62 -22.82 1.15 -8.20
N CYS A 63 -23.30 2.30 -7.73
CA CYS A 63 -22.84 3.62 -8.12
C CYS A 63 -22.61 4.50 -6.89
N ASP A 64 -21.67 5.45 -6.99
CA ASP A 64 -21.45 6.49 -6.00
C ASP A 64 -22.42 7.68 -6.13
N ALA A 65 -22.25 8.70 -5.30
CA ALA A 65 -23.07 9.92 -5.34
C ALA A 65 -22.94 10.73 -6.65
N SER A 66 -21.90 10.48 -7.45
CA SER A 66 -21.65 11.10 -8.75
C SER A 66 -22.09 10.23 -9.93
N VAL A 67 -22.80 9.12 -9.66
CA VAL A 67 -23.28 8.15 -10.66
C VAL A 67 -22.11 7.43 -11.37
N MET A 68 -20.93 7.38 -10.73
CA MET A 68 -19.81 6.57 -11.21
C MET A 68 -19.93 5.14 -10.69
N SER A 69 -19.58 4.16 -11.52
CA SER A 69 -19.65 2.75 -11.15
C SER A 69 -18.66 2.40 -10.04
N VAL A 70 -19.12 1.64 -9.05
CA VAL A 70 -18.30 1.11 -7.96
C VAL A 70 -17.81 -0.29 -8.32
N GLU A 71 -16.49 -0.52 -8.19
CA GLU A 71 -15.88 -1.83 -8.44
C GLU A 71 -16.53 -2.94 -7.59
N ASP A 72 -16.74 -4.13 -8.19
CA ASP A 72 -17.46 -5.27 -7.59
C ASP A 72 -16.63 -6.55 -7.58
N PHE A 73 -15.42 -6.45 -7.03
CA PHE A 73 -14.50 -7.59 -6.91
C PHE A 73 -14.46 -8.17 -5.48
N GLY A 74 -15.40 -7.75 -4.61
CA GLY A 74 -15.35 -8.06 -3.18
C GLY A 74 -14.16 -7.43 -2.44
N LEU A 75 -13.53 -6.42 -3.04
CA LEU A 75 -12.36 -5.73 -2.51
C LEU A 75 -12.75 -4.43 -1.82
N SER A 76 -11.97 -4.01 -0.83
CA SER A 76 -12.24 -2.82 -0.01
C SER A 76 -11.77 -1.51 -0.66
N PHE A 77 -10.99 -1.62 -1.73
CA PHE A 77 -10.38 -0.55 -2.51
C PHE A 77 -10.16 -1.04 -3.94
N SER A 78 -9.74 -0.13 -4.82
CA SER A 78 -9.53 -0.46 -6.25
C SER A 78 -8.66 -1.69 -6.41
N LEU A 79 -9.02 -2.55 -7.36
CA LEU A 79 -8.35 -3.80 -7.67
C LEU A 79 -6.85 -3.64 -7.91
N MET A 80 -6.42 -2.46 -8.37
CA MET A 80 -5.02 -2.15 -8.64
C MET A 80 -4.14 -2.13 -7.39
N LEU A 81 -4.72 -1.99 -6.20
CA LEU A 81 -4.00 -1.92 -4.93
C LEU A 81 -3.94 -3.26 -4.19
N ARG A 82 -4.43 -4.35 -4.80
CA ARG A 82 -4.38 -5.68 -4.19
C ARG A 82 -3.72 -6.69 -5.12
N ASP A 83 -2.57 -7.18 -4.69
CA ASP A 83 -1.78 -8.23 -5.35
C ASP A 83 -2.13 -9.65 -4.85
N GLY A 84 -3.12 -9.76 -3.96
CA GLY A 84 -3.47 -11.02 -3.28
C GLY A 84 -2.84 -11.19 -1.90
N ALA A 85 -2.07 -10.21 -1.41
CA ALA A 85 -1.50 -10.21 -0.06
C ALA A 85 -2.55 -10.25 1.05
N GLU A 86 -2.08 -10.67 2.23
CA GLU A 86 -2.86 -10.71 3.47
C GLU A 86 -3.44 -9.34 3.82
N ALA A 87 -4.67 -9.35 4.33
CA ALA A 87 -5.40 -8.17 4.76
C ALA A 87 -5.06 -7.88 6.22
N PHE A 88 -4.32 -6.80 6.49
CA PHE A 88 -3.96 -6.39 7.84
C PHE A 88 -4.91 -5.30 8.38
N ASP A 89 -5.24 -5.39 9.67
CA ASP A 89 -6.09 -4.42 10.36
C ASP A 89 -5.31 -3.22 10.95
N SER A 90 -3.98 -3.31 10.93
CA SER A 90 -3.10 -2.37 11.58
C SER A 90 -1.70 -2.41 10.97
N PHE A 91 -0.97 -1.32 11.15
CA PHE A 91 0.45 -1.26 10.80
C PHE A 91 1.26 -2.32 11.55
N ASP A 92 0.98 -2.53 12.85
CA ASP A 92 1.70 -3.49 13.68
C ASP A 92 1.53 -4.93 13.19
N ALA A 93 0.32 -5.31 12.76
CA ALA A 93 0.08 -6.62 12.17
C ALA A 93 0.88 -6.82 10.87
N ALA A 94 0.87 -5.82 9.99
CA ALA A 94 1.65 -5.86 8.74
C ALA A 94 3.16 -5.91 9.01
N LEU A 95 3.66 -5.14 9.98
CA LEU A 95 5.06 -5.13 10.38
C LEU A 95 5.48 -6.47 11.01
N HIS A 96 4.65 -7.03 11.89
CA HIS A 96 4.93 -8.31 12.50
C HIS A 96 4.97 -9.43 11.44
N TYR A 97 4.03 -9.42 10.49
CA TYR A 97 4.05 -10.31 9.34
C TYR A 97 5.32 -10.15 8.51
N PHE A 98 5.72 -8.91 8.25
CA PHE A 98 6.95 -8.59 7.54
C PHE A 98 8.18 -9.19 8.23
N LEU A 99 8.35 -8.94 9.54
CA LEU A 99 9.48 -9.42 10.33
C LEU A 99 9.53 -10.94 10.38
N ARG A 100 8.38 -11.61 10.51
CA ARG A 100 8.29 -13.08 10.55
C ARG A 100 8.68 -13.75 9.22
N HIS A 101 8.37 -13.11 8.10
CA HIS A 101 8.61 -13.64 6.76
C HIS A 101 9.83 -13.04 6.06
N SER A 102 10.59 -12.21 6.77
CA SER A 102 11.86 -11.70 6.26
C SER A 102 12.99 -12.56 6.80
N SER A 103 13.25 -13.70 6.15
CA SER A 103 14.33 -14.62 6.53
C SER A 103 15.74 -14.12 6.14
N GLU A 104 15.86 -13.00 5.44
CA GLU A 104 17.14 -12.41 5.04
C GLU A 104 17.06 -10.86 5.04
N TRP A 105 17.23 -10.22 6.19
CA TRP A 105 17.75 -8.86 6.20
C TRP A 105 19.27 -8.91 6.38
N ARG A 106 19.99 -9.05 5.26
CA ARG A 106 21.40 -8.62 5.23
C ARG A 106 21.39 -7.10 5.24
N GLY A 107 21.85 -6.50 6.34
CA GLY A 107 21.94 -5.06 6.50
C GLY A 107 22.57 -4.43 5.26
N CYS A 108 21.84 -3.52 4.62
CA CYS A 108 22.44 -2.67 3.60
C CYS A 108 23.46 -1.77 4.32
N ASP A 109 24.75 -2.03 4.06
CA ASP A 109 25.83 -1.09 4.33
C ASP A 109 25.51 0.24 3.63
N TYR A 110 25.05 1.22 4.40
CA TYR A 110 25.06 2.62 3.97
C TYR A 110 26.45 3.21 4.18
N GLY A 111 27.44 2.62 3.53
CA GLY A 111 28.78 3.17 3.39
C GLY A 111 28.92 3.84 2.03
N GLY A 112 28.63 5.13 1.92
CA GLY A 112 28.99 5.90 0.72
C GLY A 112 28.11 7.10 0.42
N CYS A 113 28.29 8.20 1.16
CA CYS A 113 28.45 9.54 0.59
C CYS A 113 28.80 10.58 1.67
N VAL A 114 30.05 10.58 2.14
CA VAL A 114 30.73 11.81 2.55
C VAL A 114 32.11 11.72 1.89
N ARG A 115 32.26 12.40 0.75
CA ARG A 115 33.55 12.71 0.16
C ARG A 115 33.77 14.21 0.41
N SER A 116 34.82 14.47 1.20
CA SER A 116 35.40 15.77 1.61
C SER A 116 34.55 16.69 2.47
#